data_AF-V5SG01-F1
#
_entry.id   AF-V5SG01-F1
#
_cell.length_a   1.000
_cell.length_b   1.000
_cell.length_c   1.000
_cell.angle_alpha   90.00
_cell.angle_beta   90.00
_cell.angle_gamma   90.00
#
_symmetry.space_group_name_H-M   'P 1'
#
loop_
_entity.id
_entity.type
_entity.pdbx_description
1 polymer ?
#
loop_
_entity_poly.entity_id
_entity_poly.type
_entity_poly.pdbx_seq_one_letter_code
_entity_poly.pdbx_strand_id
1 'polypeptide(L)'
;MSHNKLREAMMGVQGRTEATQPAAPQPAAAATRAKPQVATRVGRRAVTVWISAEAFRQLHLIGLDKECSVQDMGVEAFNDFFRKHDKSAVA
;
A
#
# COMPACT_ATOMS: atom_id res chain seq x y z
N MET A 1 43.89 31.20 -54.73
CA MET A 1 42.95 32.31 -54.49
C MET A 1 41.56 31.76 -54.78
N SER A 2 40.51 31.88 -53.99
CA SER A 2 40.22 32.75 -52.86
C SER A 2 39.04 32.11 -52.09
N HIS A 3 39.23 31.91 -50.80
CA HIS A 3 38.30 32.13 -49.70
C HIS A 3 36.83 31.66 -49.81
N ASN A 4 36.61 30.55 -49.11
CA ASN A 4 35.42 30.01 -48.45
C ASN A 4 34.49 31.11 -47.85
N LYS A 5 33.68 31.77 -48.66
CA LYS A 5 32.67 32.76 -48.22
C LYS A 5 31.41 32.15 -47.58
N LEU A 6 31.38 30.84 -47.35
CA LEU A 6 30.25 30.14 -46.70
C LEU A 6 30.47 29.89 -45.19
N ARG A 7 31.62 30.28 -44.63
CA ARG A 7 31.90 30.12 -43.18
C ARG A 7 31.50 31.33 -42.31
N GLU A 8 31.17 32.48 -42.90
CA GLU A 8 30.88 33.71 -42.15
C GLU A 8 29.43 33.89 -41.70
N ALA A 9 28.50 32.99 -42.08
CA ALA A 9 27.09 33.09 -41.65
C ALA A 9 26.73 32.23 -40.43
N MET A 10 27.70 31.55 -39.79
CA MET A 10 27.45 30.66 -38.64
C MET A 10 28.20 31.05 -37.35
N MET A 11 28.61 32.32 -37.18
CA MET A 11 29.11 32.84 -35.90
C MET A 11 28.25 34.02 -35.46
N GLY A 12 27.16 33.71 -34.75
CA GLY A 12 26.22 34.70 -34.25
C GLY A 12 25.28 34.15 -33.19
N VAL A 13 25.76 33.33 -32.25
CA VAL A 13 25.06 33.10 -30.98
C VAL A 13 26.05 32.74 -29.88
N GLN A 14 26.76 33.75 -29.38
CA GLN A 14 27.47 33.63 -28.11
C GLN A 14 26.56 34.18 -27.02
N GLY A 15 26.23 33.34 -26.04
CA GLY A 15 25.80 33.76 -24.71
C GLY A 15 24.32 33.57 -24.40
N ARG A 16 24.00 32.47 -23.70
CA ARG A 16 23.25 32.55 -22.43
C ARG A 16 23.21 31.19 -21.72
N THR A 17 23.63 31.26 -20.45
CA THR A 17 23.17 30.50 -19.29
C THR A 17 23.50 29.01 -19.24
N GLU A 18 24.50 28.68 -18.42
CA GLU A 18 24.40 27.60 -17.44
C GLU A 18 23.01 27.64 -16.81
N ALA A 19 22.13 26.74 -17.23
CA ALA A 19 20.91 26.46 -16.50
C ALA A 19 21.28 25.55 -15.34
N THR A 20 21.42 26.15 -14.15
CA THR A 20 21.19 25.45 -12.88
C THR A 20 19.91 24.64 -13.03
N GLN A 21 20.03 23.32 -13.16
CA GLN A 21 18.88 22.44 -13.06
C GLN A 21 18.24 22.69 -11.69
N PRO A 22 16.95 23.04 -11.61
CA PRO A 22 16.26 23.02 -10.33
C PRO A 22 16.25 21.56 -9.87
N ALA A 23 16.89 21.29 -8.74
CA ALA A 23 16.73 20.02 -8.05
C ALA A 23 15.22 19.78 -7.89
N ALA A 24 14.71 18.73 -8.53
CA ALA A 24 13.34 18.30 -8.34
C ALA A 24 13.11 18.12 -6.83
N PRO A 25 11.99 18.61 -6.27
CA PRO A 25 11.70 18.39 -4.86
C PRO A 25 11.61 16.88 -4.64
N GLN A 26 12.60 16.35 -3.93
CA GLN A 26 12.60 14.99 -3.45
C GLN A 26 11.31 14.80 -2.62
N PRO A 27 10.46 13.80 -2.91
CA PRO A 27 9.25 13.61 -2.13
C PRO A 27 9.68 13.42 -0.68
N ALA A 28 9.34 14.38 0.18
CA ALA A 28 9.51 14.25 1.62
C ALA A 28 8.89 12.91 2.02
N ALA A 29 9.67 12.04 2.65
CA ALA A 29 9.19 10.75 3.15
C ALA A 29 7.87 10.99 3.85
N ALA A 30 6.78 10.48 3.28
CA ALA A 30 5.45 10.72 3.79
C ALA A 30 5.42 10.19 5.22
N ALA A 31 5.43 11.10 6.19
CA ALA A 31 5.22 10.76 7.58
C ALA A 31 3.86 10.06 7.62
N THR A 32 3.87 8.74 7.84
CA THR A 32 2.67 7.92 7.86
C THR A 32 1.84 8.40 9.04
N ARG A 33 0.91 9.31 8.76
CA ARG A 33 0.03 9.88 9.79
C ARG A 33 -0.78 8.72 10.34
N ALA A 34 -0.47 8.30 11.57
CA ALA A 34 -1.17 7.19 12.22
C ALA A 34 -2.66 7.54 12.24
N LYS A 35 -3.45 6.77 11.48
CA LYS A 35 -4.90 6.95 11.45
C LYS A 35 -5.44 6.65 12.86
N PRO A 36 -6.45 7.41 13.35
CA PRO A 36 -7.08 7.13 14.63
C PRO A 36 -7.50 5.66 14.68
N GLN A 37 -7.04 4.95 15.72
CA GLN A 37 -7.41 3.55 15.91
C GLN A 37 -8.91 3.51 16.21
N VAL A 38 -9.69 2.85 15.35
CA VAL A 38 -11.13 2.64 15.56
C VAL A 38 -11.31 2.00 16.93
N ALA A 39 -12.22 2.52 17.77
CA ALA A 39 -12.41 2.10 19.15
C ALA A 39 -12.59 0.57 19.30
N THR A 40 -13.22 -0.08 18.33
CA THR A 40 -13.43 -1.53 18.28
C THR A 40 -12.14 -2.35 18.14
N ARG A 41 -11.00 -1.71 17.82
CA ARG A 41 -9.69 -2.35 17.62
C ARG A 41 -8.73 -2.14 18.80
N VAL A 42 -9.13 -1.42 19.84
CA VAL A 42 -8.29 -1.22 21.02
C VAL A 42 -8.13 -2.56 21.75
N GLY A 43 -6.90 -2.93 22.09
CA GLY A 43 -6.58 -4.21 22.74
C GLY A 43 -6.68 -5.45 21.84
N ARG A 44 -7.17 -5.31 20.59
CA ARG A 44 -7.29 -6.43 19.64
C ARG A 44 -6.10 -6.46 18.68
N ARG A 45 -5.73 -7.67 18.23
CA ARG A 45 -4.71 -7.88 17.21
C ARG A 45 -5.33 -8.53 15.97
N ALA A 46 -4.93 -8.07 14.80
CA ALA A 46 -5.37 -8.66 13.55
C ALA A 46 -4.55 -9.93 13.27
N VAL A 47 -5.24 -10.98 12.86
CA VAL A 47 -4.63 -12.19 12.31
C VAL A 47 -4.98 -12.24 10.82
N THR A 48 -3.98 -12.47 9.97
CA THR A 48 -4.16 -12.55 8.52
C THR A 48 -3.67 -13.90 8.02
N VAL A 49 -4.49 -14.57 7.22
CA VAL A 49 -4.18 -15.86 6.61
C VAL A 49 -4.49 -15.79 5.12
N TRP A 50 -3.68 -16.49 4.32
CA TRP A 50 -3.92 -16.65 2.89
C TRP A 50 -4.74 -17.92 2.66
N ILE A 51 -5.88 -17.79 1.97
CA ILE A 51 -6.77 -18.89 1.62
C ILE A 51 -7.11 -18.83 0.13
N SER A 52 -7.64 -19.92 -0.43
CA SER A 52 -8.08 -19.93 -1.81
C SER A 52 -9.23 -18.94 -2.04
N ALA A 53 -9.37 -18.46 -3.28
CA ALA A 53 -10.48 -17.58 -3.66
C ALA A 53 -11.85 -18.27 -3.49
N GLU A 54 -11.90 -19.60 -3.62
CA GLU A 54 -13.10 -20.40 -3.38
C GLU A 54 -13.49 -20.40 -1.90
N ALA A 55 -12.54 -20.67 -1.00
CA ALA A 55 -12.77 -20.64 0.44
C ALA A 55 -13.20 -19.23 0.90
N PHE A 56 -12.59 -18.19 0.32
CA PHE A 56 -12.99 -16.81 0.60
C PHE A 56 -14.44 -16.54 0.17
N ARG A 57 -14.87 -17.03 -1.00
CA ARG A 57 -16.27 -16.93 -1.45
C ARG A 57 -17.23 -17.68 -0.55
N GLN A 58 -16.89 -18.92 -0.17
CA GLN A 58 -17.70 -19.73 0.75
C GLN A 58 -17.89 -19.03 2.10
N LEU A 59 -16.83 -18.42 2.65
CA LEU A 59 -16.90 -17.67 3.90
C LEU A 59 -17.93 -16.53 3.82
N HIS A 60 -17.99 -15.80 2.69
CA HIS A 60 -18.97 -14.73 2.51
C HIS A 60 -20.39 -15.26 2.35
N LEU A 61 -20.59 -16.38 1.64
CA LEU A 61 -21.90 -17.01 1.52
C LEU A 61 -22.44 -17.42 2.89
N ILE A 62 -21.61 -18.03 3.74
CA ILE A 62 -22.00 -18.39 5.12
C ILE A 62 -22.39 -17.14 5.91
N GLY A 63 -21.63 -16.05 5.79
CA GLY A 63 -21.94 -14.79 6.46
C GLY A 63 -23.29 -14.20 6.03
N LEU A 64 -23.65 -14.33 4.75
CA LEU A 64 -24.96 -13.93 4.23
C LEU A 64 -26.08 -14.84 4.74
N ASP A 65 -25.87 -16.16 4.70
CA ASP A 65 -26.89 -17.15 5.12
C ASP A 65 -27.18 -17.11 6.62
N LYS A 66 -26.16 -16.86 7.44
CA LYS A 66 -26.26 -16.87 8.91
C LYS A 66 -26.35 -15.49 9.55
N GLU A 67 -26.40 -14.43 8.75
CA GLU A 67 -26.41 -13.04 9.21
C GLU A 67 -25.27 -12.73 10.20
N CYS A 68 -24.06 -13.23 9.94
CA CYS A 68 -22.91 -13.07 10.83
C CYS A 68 -21.69 -12.48 10.10
N SER A 69 -20.78 -11.87 10.87
CA SER A 69 -19.58 -11.27 10.30
C SER A 69 -18.45 -12.29 10.13
N VAL A 70 -17.53 -12.01 9.21
CA VAL A 70 -16.27 -12.76 9.05
C VAL A 70 -15.46 -12.77 10.36
N GLN A 71 -15.58 -11.72 11.18
CA GLN A 71 -14.93 -11.66 12.48
C GLN A 71 -15.55 -12.68 13.45
N ASP A 72 -16.87 -12.83 13.48
CA ASP A 72 -17.57 -13.78 14.36
C ASP A 72 -17.19 -15.22 14.00
N MET A 73 -17.24 -15.56 12.71
CA MET A 73 -16.79 -16.86 12.21
C MET A 73 -15.31 -17.12 12.51
N GLY A 74 -14.46 -16.07 12.42
CA GLY A 74 -13.06 -16.17 12.80
C GLY A 74 -12.87 -16.49 14.29
N VAL A 75 -13.61 -15.81 15.17
CA VAL A 75 -13.58 -16.07 16.62
C VAL A 75 -14.05 -17.49 16.94
N GLU A 76 -15.13 -17.95 16.30
CA GLU A 76 -15.62 -19.33 16.42
C GLU A 76 -14.53 -20.34 16.01
N ALA A 77 -13.93 -20.16 14.83
CA ALA A 77 -12.88 -21.04 14.33
C ALA A 77 -11.63 -21.07 15.24
N PHE A 78 -11.23 -19.91 15.79
CA PHE A 78 -10.12 -19.87 16.74
C PHE A 78 -10.45 -20.54 18.07
N ASN A 79 -11.67 -20.36 18.59
CA ASN A 79 -12.11 -21.04 19.81
C ASN A 79 -12.12 -22.57 19.63
N ASP A 80 -12.61 -23.05 18.48
CA ASP A 80 -12.57 -24.47 18.16
C ASP A 80 -11.15 -25.01 18.02
N PHE A 81 -10.25 -24.23 17.43
CA PHE A 81 -8.83 -24.59 17.35
C PHE A 81 -8.19 -24.63 18.76
N PHE A 82 -8.43 -23.62 19.59
CA PHE A 82 -7.87 -23.53 20.95
C PHE A 82 -8.37 -24.66 21.85
N ARG A 83 -9.65 -25.03 21.73
CA ARG A 83 -10.22 -26.18 22.43
C ARG A 83 -9.51 -27.48 22.08
N LYS A 84 -9.14 -27.69 20.81
CA LYS A 84 -8.36 -28.89 20.36
C LYS A 84 -6.94 -28.91 20.93
N HIS A 85 -6.45 -27.79 21.45
CA HIS A 85 -5.10 -27.61 21.98
C HIS A 85 -5.07 -27.28 23.48
N ASP A 86 -6.19 -27.53 24.19
CA ASP A 86 -6.34 -27.27 25.63
C ASP A 86 -5.96 -25.82 26.02
N LYS A 87 -6.33 -24.86 25.16
CA LYS A 87 -6.16 -23.43 25.39
C LYS A 87 -7.47 -22.74 25.73
N SER A 88 -7.36 -21.66 26.50
CA SER A 88 -8.50 -20.77 26.83
C SER A 88 -9.03 -20.07 25.59
N ALA A 89 -10.34 -19.81 25.54
CA ALA A 89 -11.01 -19.10 24.45
C ALA A 89 -10.42 -17.70 24.17
N VAL A 90 -10.51 -17.25 22.92
CA VAL A 90 -10.07 -15.90 22.49
C VAL A 90 -11.07 -14.78 22.84
N ALA A 91 -12.29 -15.14 23.25
CA ALA A 91 -13.35 -14.22 23.62
C ALA A 91 -14.01 -14.66 24.93
#